data_AF-A0A0J9XYX1-F1
#
_entry.id   AF-A0A0J9XYX1-F1
#
_cell.length_a   1.000
_cell.length_b   1.000
_cell.length_c   1.000
_cell.angle_alpha   90.00
_cell.angle_beta   90.00
_cell.angle_gamma   90.00
#
_symmetry.space_group_name_H-M   'P 1'
#
loop_
_entity.id
_entity.type
_entity.pdbx_description
1 polymer ?
#
loop_
_entity_poly.entity_id
_entity_poly.type
_entity_poly.pdbx_seq_one_letter_code
_entity_poly.pdbx_strand_id
1 'polypeptide(L)'
;MIFKLNVENLRHLNLKRPKLLISTKWNYFINWTQTENGCIFHDSFNGDIRAVENDLRQIDGLRDFVINPRLSVCDNNDLNVLARSSSAEFYIDHRKSMIRVSPWRYTLTELHLGSYIRNDGIEYIGHLHSLKVFSWGLSLYTFDEEFAHIKNLYNLEELRVWFGGQDCNVTPEGLITLFTLPQNEPEKSFPYKLKHLVISNYLEGTVDLFRVIDQNCPNLRTLGLPFNDYLPFNDGVMPFIVSNFKRLFFLDLSNFGDHYKDEVWDNLDDRNLPDLRLLILHGNKVNVENLRRLNLKRPKLLISTKWNYFINWTQTENGCIFHDSFNGDIRAVENDLRQIDGLRDFVINPRLSVCDNNDLNVLARSSSAEFYIDHRKRSYSSDHSV
;
A
#
# COMPACT_ATOMS: atom_id res chain seq x y z
N MET A 1 13.74 -9.01 -8.05
CA MET A 1 13.73 -10.48 -7.98
C MET A 1 12.95 -10.83 -6.73
N ILE A 2 11.68 -11.21 -6.86
CA ILE A 2 10.84 -11.54 -5.69
C ILE A 2 11.22 -12.95 -5.26
N PHE A 3 11.54 -13.12 -3.98
CA PHE A 3 11.92 -14.40 -3.45
C PHE A 3 10.73 -15.35 -3.37
N LYS A 4 10.67 -16.27 -4.34
CA LYS A 4 9.95 -17.53 -4.18
C LYS A 4 10.60 -18.30 -3.04
N LEU A 5 10.07 -18.16 -1.83
CA LEU A 5 10.12 -19.22 -0.85
C LEU A 5 9.27 -20.37 -1.41
N ASN A 6 9.89 -21.27 -2.20
CA ASN A 6 9.27 -22.53 -2.62
C ASN A 6 8.72 -23.24 -1.37
N VAL A 7 7.54 -23.85 -1.48
CA VAL A 7 6.93 -24.72 -0.46
C VAL A 7 7.92 -25.77 0.08
N GLU A 8 8.86 -26.26 -0.71
CA GLU A 8 9.96 -27.13 -0.24
C GLU A 8 10.96 -26.41 0.67
N ASN A 9 11.33 -25.16 0.37
CA ASN A 9 12.20 -24.36 1.22
C ASN A 9 11.51 -24.02 2.56
N LEU A 10 10.20 -23.74 2.51
CA LEU A 10 9.37 -23.53 3.71
C LEU A 10 9.20 -24.82 4.52
N ARG A 11 9.05 -25.97 3.88
CA ARG A 11 9.06 -27.28 4.55
C ARG A 11 10.40 -27.54 5.22
N HIS A 12 11.51 -27.20 4.57
CA HIS A 12 12.85 -27.39 5.14
C HIS A 12 13.11 -26.50 6.37
N LEU A 13 12.59 -25.26 6.36
CA LEU A 13 12.58 -24.33 7.50
C LEU A 13 11.66 -24.80 8.64
N ASN A 14 10.44 -25.23 8.32
CA ASN A 14 9.50 -25.79 9.30
C ASN A 14 10.04 -27.08 9.95
N LEU A 15 10.77 -27.91 9.20
CA LEU A 15 11.44 -29.11 9.72
C LEU A 15 12.57 -28.78 10.71
N LYS A 16 13.30 -27.66 10.49
CA LYS A 16 14.34 -27.18 11.41
C LYS A 16 13.76 -26.45 12.63
N ARG A 17 12.60 -25.80 12.50
CA ARG A 17 11.92 -25.05 13.57
C ARG A 17 10.42 -25.33 13.58
N PRO A 18 9.96 -26.43 14.22
CA PRO A 18 8.56 -26.87 14.18
C PRO A 18 7.55 -25.95 14.88
N LYS A 19 7.98 -24.81 15.44
CA LYS A 19 7.13 -23.80 16.12
C LYS A 19 7.08 -22.44 15.40
N LEU A 20 7.66 -22.35 14.21
CA LEU A 20 7.71 -21.13 13.41
C LEU A 20 6.87 -21.33 12.15
N LEU A 21 5.85 -20.49 11.92
CA LEU A 21 5.18 -20.43 10.62
C LEU A 21 5.54 -19.09 9.97
N ILE A 22 6.31 -19.15 8.89
CA ILE A 22 6.65 -17.98 8.08
C ILE A 22 5.48 -17.72 7.13
N SER A 23 4.72 -16.65 7.39
CA SER A 23 3.68 -16.24 6.46
C SER A 23 4.33 -15.55 5.27
N THR A 24 4.20 -16.14 4.08
CA THR A 24 4.64 -15.58 2.78
C THR A 24 3.95 -14.28 2.41
N LYS A 25 3.11 -13.75 3.30
CA LYS A 25 2.12 -12.72 3.04
C LYS A 25 2.52 -11.36 3.61
N TRP A 26 3.41 -11.29 4.61
CA TRP A 26 3.61 -10.05 5.38
C TRP A 26 4.92 -9.92 6.20
N ASN A 27 5.92 -10.79 6.05
CA ASN A 27 7.11 -10.76 6.93
C ASN A 27 6.78 -10.82 8.44
N TYR A 28 5.63 -11.39 8.82
CA TYR A 28 5.32 -11.72 10.21
C TYR A 28 5.74 -13.16 10.53
N PHE A 29 6.37 -13.32 11.68
CA PHE A 29 6.62 -14.63 12.29
C PHE A 29 5.38 -15.03 13.08
N ILE A 30 4.62 -16.01 12.58
CA ILE A 30 3.50 -16.56 13.32
C ILE A 30 4.05 -17.62 14.28
N ASN A 31 4.03 -17.28 15.56
CA ASN A 31 4.41 -18.16 16.66
C ASN A 31 3.19 -18.99 17.08
N TRP A 32 3.37 -20.29 17.29
CA TRP A 32 2.29 -21.15 17.76
C TRP A 32 2.79 -22.27 18.67
N THR A 33 1.93 -22.71 19.59
CA THR A 33 2.18 -23.87 20.46
C THR A 33 1.14 -24.93 20.18
N GLN A 34 1.58 -26.17 19.93
CA GLN A 34 0.70 -27.32 19.90
C GLN A 34 0.29 -27.71 21.32
N THR A 35 -1.00 -27.84 21.56
CA THR A 35 -1.60 -28.38 22.78
C THR A 35 -2.36 -29.66 22.46
N GLU A 36 -2.75 -30.41 23.49
CA GLU A 36 -3.56 -31.62 23.34
C GLU A 36 -4.93 -31.35 22.65
N ASN A 37 -5.38 -30.09 22.65
CA ASN A 37 -6.66 -29.67 22.09
C ASN A 37 -6.54 -28.83 20.80
N GLY A 38 -5.33 -28.69 20.21
CA GLY A 38 -5.14 -27.95 18.95
C GLY A 38 -3.88 -27.09 18.92
N CYS A 39 -3.88 -26.01 18.13
CA CYS A 39 -2.78 -25.06 18.02
C CYS A 39 -3.19 -23.72 18.62
N ILE A 40 -2.39 -23.18 19.53
CA ILE A 40 -2.54 -21.82 20.07
C ILE A 40 -1.59 -20.92 19.30
N PHE A 41 -2.11 -19.90 18.62
CA PHE A 41 -1.33 -18.88 17.94
C PHE A 41 -1.06 -17.73 18.92
N HIS A 42 0.16 -17.20 18.93
CA HIS A 42 0.57 -16.12 19.83
C HIS A 42 0.71 -14.81 19.07
N ASP A 43 0.25 -13.73 19.67
CA ASP A 43 0.29 -12.36 19.11
C ASP A 43 1.71 -11.75 19.11
N SER A 44 2.70 -12.45 19.69
CA SER A 44 4.10 -12.04 19.70
C SER A 44 5.05 -13.19 19.39
N PHE A 45 6.05 -12.88 18.55
CA PHE A 45 7.15 -13.79 18.27
C PHE A 45 8.19 -13.70 19.38
N ASN A 46 8.28 -14.75 20.20
CA ASN A 46 9.23 -14.83 21.32
C ASN A 46 10.51 -15.60 20.95
N GLY A 47 10.81 -15.73 19.65
CA GLY A 47 11.98 -16.44 19.14
C GLY A 47 13.12 -15.50 18.72
N ASP A 48 14.29 -16.07 18.47
CA ASP A 48 15.47 -15.31 18.03
C ASP A 48 15.32 -14.89 16.56
N ILE A 49 14.97 -13.62 16.33
CA ILE A 49 14.83 -13.01 15.00
C ILE A 49 16.12 -13.18 14.18
N ARG A 50 17.31 -13.08 14.79
CA ARG A 50 18.59 -13.23 14.08
C ARG A 50 18.77 -14.64 13.54
N ALA A 51 18.23 -15.61 14.25
CA ALA A 51 18.32 -16.98 13.82
C ALA A 51 17.35 -17.28 12.66
N VAL A 52 16.22 -16.58 12.57
CA VAL A 52 15.35 -16.62 11.39
C VAL A 52 15.95 -15.86 10.21
N GLU A 53 16.56 -14.70 10.44
CA GLU A 53 17.32 -13.98 9.40
C GLU A 53 18.45 -14.85 8.82
N ASN A 54 19.21 -15.54 9.67
CA ASN A 54 20.25 -16.47 9.23
C ASN A 54 19.70 -17.63 8.40
N ASP A 55 18.53 -18.17 8.76
CA ASP A 55 17.88 -19.23 7.99
C ASP A 55 17.34 -18.69 6.64
N LEU A 56 16.81 -17.46 6.60
CA LEU A 56 16.36 -16.80 5.37
C LEU A 56 17.53 -16.47 4.43
N ARG A 57 18.69 -16.06 4.96
CA ARG A 57 19.91 -15.79 4.17
C ARG A 57 20.47 -17.00 3.44
N GLN A 58 20.10 -18.21 3.84
CA GLN A 58 20.50 -19.44 3.14
C GLN A 58 19.65 -19.73 1.90
N ILE A 59 18.59 -18.96 1.66
CA ILE A 59 17.69 -19.14 0.52
C ILE A 59 18.15 -18.22 -0.60
N ASP A 60 18.25 -18.77 -1.81
CA ASP A 60 18.81 -18.02 -2.93
C ASP A 60 18.03 -16.73 -3.23
N GLY A 61 18.81 -15.67 -3.08
CA GLY A 61 18.55 -14.23 -3.12
C GLY A 61 17.82 -13.59 -1.93
N LEU A 62 17.30 -14.34 -0.96
CA LEU A 62 17.00 -13.74 0.36
C LEU A 62 18.27 -13.40 1.16
N ARG A 63 19.45 -13.56 0.54
CA ARG A 63 20.77 -13.28 1.12
C ARG A 63 20.88 -11.87 1.71
N ASP A 64 20.20 -10.89 1.13
CA ASP A 64 20.24 -9.49 1.56
C ASP A 64 18.99 -9.05 2.34
N PHE A 65 18.06 -9.95 2.63
CA PHE A 65 16.83 -9.62 3.35
C PHE A 65 17.11 -9.43 4.86
N VAL A 66 16.57 -8.35 5.43
CA VAL A 66 16.77 -7.98 6.84
C VAL A 66 15.43 -7.57 7.47
N ILE A 67 15.08 -8.19 8.60
CA ILE A 67 13.91 -7.83 9.41
C ILE A 67 14.44 -7.14 10.67
N ASN A 68 14.54 -5.80 10.61
CA ASN A 68 15.12 -5.06 11.71
C ASN A 68 14.07 -4.35 12.59
N PRO A 69 13.89 -4.76 13.86
CA PRO A 69 13.02 -4.05 14.80
C PRO A 69 13.56 -2.66 15.21
N ARG A 70 14.82 -2.33 14.89
CA ARG A 70 15.42 -1.00 15.09
C ARG A 70 16.35 -0.71 13.92
N LEU A 71 16.18 0.39 13.18
CA LEU A 71 17.14 0.81 12.15
C LEU A 71 18.51 1.16 12.76
N SER A 72 19.27 0.18 13.25
CA SER A 72 20.68 0.36 13.55
C SER A 72 21.48 0.34 12.24
N VAL A 73 22.69 0.90 12.24
CA VAL A 73 23.58 0.94 11.08
C VAL A 73 23.78 -0.50 10.61
N CYS A 74 23.09 -0.90 9.55
CA CYS A 74 23.45 -2.11 8.83
C CYS A 74 24.67 -1.77 8.00
N ASP A 75 25.80 -2.40 8.33
CA ASP A 75 27.05 -2.27 7.55
C ASP A 75 26.99 -3.00 6.20
N ASN A 76 25.82 -3.56 5.84
CA ASN A 76 25.63 -4.19 4.54
C ASN A 76 25.44 -3.11 3.47
N ASN A 77 26.38 -3.03 2.55
CA ASN A 77 26.35 -2.10 1.42
C ASN A 77 25.29 -2.48 0.37
N ASP A 78 24.81 -3.74 0.36
CA ASP A 78 23.97 -4.28 -0.72
C ASP A 78 22.51 -4.52 -0.32
N LEU A 79 22.03 -3.89 0.76
CA LEU A 79 20.64 -4.03 1.21
C LEU A 79 19.69 -3.40 0.17
N ASN A 80 18.85 -4.24 -0.44
CA ASN A 80 17.91 -3.85 -1.50
C ASN A 80 16.46 -3.72 -1.02
N VAL A 81 16.08 -4.42 0.06
CA VAL A 81 14.72 -4.47 0.60
C VAL A 81 14.76 -4.31 2.12
N LEU A 82 13.94 -3.41 2.65
CA LEU A 82 13.75 -3.20 4.08
C LEU A 82 12.27 -3.16 4.43
N ALA A 83 11.85 -4.04 5.35
CA ALA A 83 10.48 -4.09 5.85
C ALA A 83 10.46 -4.00 7.38
N ARG A 84 9.55 -3.19 7.93
CA ARG A 84 9.30 -3.09 9.37
C ARG A 84 7.81 -3.08 9.66
N SER A 85 7.38 -3.93 10.59
CA SER A 85 5.97 -4.26 10.87
C SER A 85 5.50 -3.93 12.30
N SER A 86 6.31 -3.21 13.09
CA SER A 86 6.04 -3.01 14.53
C SER A 86 5.08 -1.85 14.81
N SER A 87 4.07 -2.06 15.65
CA SER A 87 3.15 -1.05 16.22
C SER A 87 3.82 0.01 17.13
N ALA A 88 5.12 -0.14 17.43
CA ALA A 88 5.88 0.87 18.17
C ALA A 88 6.21 2.07 17.27
N GLU A 89 6.01 3.29 17.79
CA GLU A 89 6.40 4.55 17.16
C GLU A 89 7.81 4.45 16.56
N PHE A 90 7.94 4.81 15.28
CA PHE A 90 9.22 4.85 14.62
C PHE A 90 9.97 6.11 15.02
N TYR A 91 10.84 5.97 16.03
CA TYR A 91 11.86 6.97 16.35
C TYR A 91 13.03 6.83 15.36
N ILE A 92 13.10 7.72 14.38
CA ILE A 92 14.41 8.11 13.83
C ILE A 92 15.04 8.97 14.93
N ASP A 93 15.88 8.35 15.78
CA ASP A 93 16.58 9.06 16.85
C ASP A 93 17.30 10.28 16.27
N HIS A 94 17.03 11.46 16.85
CA HIS A 94 17.71 12.73 16.56
C HIS A 94 19.22 12.65 16.78
N ARG A 95 19.74 11.57 17.38
CA ARG A 95 21.15 11.19 17.26
C ARG A 95 21.49 10.75 15.84
N LYS A 96 21.66 11.75 14.95
CA LYS A 96 22.33 11.65 13.64
C LYS A 96 21.84 10.48 12.77
N SER A 97 20.64 10.62 12.23
CA SER A 97 20.23 10.17 10.89
C SER A 97 20.92 8.89 10.38
N MET A 98 20.55 7.75 10.97
CA MET A 98 21.17 6.46 10.61
C MET A 98 21.02 6.17 9.12
N ILE A 99 19.95 6.64 8.45
CA ILE A 99 19.79 6.60 6.99
C ILE A 99 20.86 7.40 6.25
N ARG A 100 21.21 8.63 6.69
CA ARG A 100 22.19 9.47 5.97
C ARG A 100 23.60 8.87 6.00
N VAL A 101 23.95 8.16 7.06
CA VAL A 101 25.27 7.54 7.21
C VAL A 101 25.28 6.06 6.83
N SER A 102 24.11 5.48 6.54
CA SER A 102 24.02 4.08 6.16
C SER A 102 24.50 3.86 4.74
N PRO A 103 25.33 2.82 4.50
CA PRO A 103 25.86 2.55 3.18
C PRO A 103 24.78 2.13 2.19
N TRP A 104 23.75 1.43 2.66
CA TRP A 104 22.63 0.95 1.85
C TRP A 104 21.68 2.04 1.33
N ARG A 105 21.84 3.30 1.73
CA ARG A 105 20.98 4.40 1.25
C ARG A 105 20.97 4.54 -0.27
N TYR A 106 22.05 4.10 -0.92
CA TYR A 106 22.23 4.16 -2.37
C TYR A 106 21.78 2.90 -3.11
N THR A 107 21.55 1.79 -2.39
CA THR A 107 21.17 0.50 -2.98
C THR A 107 19.73 0.12 -2.64
N LEU A 108 19.14 0.71 -1.59
CA LEU A 108 17.80 0.36 -1.15
C LEU A 108 16.76 0.69 -2.24
N THR A 109 16.05 -0.34 -2.69
CA THR A 109 15.04 -0.26 -3.76
C THR A 109 13.62 -0.44 -3.26
N GLU A 110 13.40 -1.08 -2.12
CA GLU A 110 12.06 -1.33 -1.56
C GLU A 110 12.04 -1.03 -0.06
N LEU A 111 11.09 -0.20 0.37
CA LEU A 111 10.90 0.23 1.75
C LEU A 111 9.44 0.09 2.16
N HIS A 112 9.19 -0.75 3.17
CA HIS A 112 7.88 -1.00 3.72
C HIS A 112 7.85 -0.66 5.20
N LEU A 113 7.08 0.37 5.54
CA LEU A 113 6.92 0.88 6.90
C LEU A 113 5.47 0.65 7.33
N GLY A 114 5.26 -0.29 8.25
CA GLY A 114 3.94 -0.70 8.72
C GLY A 114 3.33 0.15 9.83
N SER A 115 4.02 1.19 10.30
CA SER A 115 3.57 2.02 11.44
C SER A 115 3.90 3.51 11.27
N TYR A 116 3.44 4.30 12.24
CA TYR A 116 3.66 5.74 12.34
C TYR A 116 5.14 6.13 12.25
N ILE A 117 5.44 7.05 11.34
CA ILE A 117 6.73 7.74 11.20
C ILE A 117 6.52 9.17 11.69
N ARG A 118 7.40 9.65 12.58
CA ARG A 118 7.41 11.09 12.91
C ARG A 118 7.72 11.90 11.66
N ASN A 119 7.08 13.05 11.51
CA ASN A 119 7.19 13.88 10.30
C ASN A 119 8.64 14.22 9.92
N ASP A 120 9.51 14.43 10.92
CA ASP A 120 10.94 14.68 10.74
C ASP A 120 11.71 13.51 10.08
N GLY A 121 11.14 12.31 10.10
CA GLY A 121 11.67 11.11 9.48
C GLY A 121 11.57 11.10 7.95
N ILE A 122 10.61 11.83 7.39
CA ILE A 122 10.24 11.76 5.97
C ILE A 122 11.31 12.45 5.11
N GLU A 123 11.94 13.51 5.61
CA GLU A 123 13.09 14.16 4.97
C GLU A 123 14.18 13.14 4.61
N TYR A 124 14.47 12.21 5.53
CA TYR A 124 15.50 11.20 5.32
C TYR A 124 15.11 10.15 4.29
N ILE A 125 13.82 9.82 4.20
CA ILE A 125 13.30 8.93 3.16
C ILE A 125 13.53 9.57 1.79
N GLY A 126 13.35 10.88 1.67
CA GLY A 126 13.63 11.63 0.45
C GLY A 126 15.08 11.51 -0.07
N HIS A 127 16.04 11.05 0.74
CA HIS A 127 17.42 10.80 0.28
C HIS A 127 17.65 9.40 -0.32
N LEU A 128 16.65 8.51 -0.27
CA LEU A 128 16.72 7.15 -0.80
C LEU A 128 16.43 7.14 -2.30
N HIS A 129 17.30 7.77 -3.09
CA HIS A 129 17.01 8.02 -4.52
C HIS A 129 16.89 6.75 -5.38
N SER A 130 17.40 5.60 -4.93
CA SER A 130 17.29 4.31 -5.61
C SER A 130 15.95 3.60 -5.35
N LEU A 131 15.10 4.18 -4.49
CA LEU A 131 13.85 3.58 -4.08
C LEU A 131 12.86 3.50 -5.24
N LYS A 132 12.32 2.29 -5.45
CA LYS A 132 11.31 1.96 -6.45
C LYS A 132 9.95 1.65 -5.82
N VAL A 133 9.94 1.08 -4.62
CA VAL A 133 8.73 0.75 -3.87
C VAL A 133 8.78 1.44 -2.52
N PHE A 134 7.76 2.24 -2.22
CA PHE A 134 7.58 2.84 -0.91
C PHE A 134 6.16 2.58 -0.41
N SER A 135 6.06 1.85 0.69
CA SER A 135 4.81 1.59 1.40
C SER A 135 4.87 2.19 2.80
N TRP A 136 3.89 3.02 3.13
CA TRP A 136 3.77 3.72 4.40
C TRP A 136 2.38 3.50 4.99
N GLY A 137 2.33 2.65 6.02
CA GLY A 137 1.12 2.06 6.57
C GLY A 137 0.29 2.96 7.49
N LEU A 138 0.82 4.10 7.93
CA LEU A 138 0.06 5.09 8.72
C LEU A 138 0.79 6.46 8.78
N SER A 139 0.19 7.47 8.16
CA SER A 139 0.61 8.87 8.18
C SER A 139 -0.33 9.66 9.08
N LEU A 140 0.13 10.02 10.29
CA LEU A 140 -0.60 10.86 11.24
C LEU A 140 0.13 12.18 11.42
N TYR A 141 -0.63 13.26 11.54
CA TYR A 141 -0.19 14.63 11.75
C TYR A 141 0.86 15.12 10.75
N THR A 142 1.03 14.45 9.61
CA THR A 142 1.94 14.83 8.54
C THR A 142 1.38 16.02 7.78
N PHE A 143 2.22 17.03 7.53
CA PHE A 143 1.88 18.22 6.75
C PHE A 143 2.47 18.13 5.34
N ASP A 144 2.02 19.04 4.48
CA ASP A 144 2.46 19.12 3.09
C ASP A 144 3.98 19.27 2.96
N GLU A 145 4.61 20.04 3.86
CA GLU A 145 6.05 20.30 3.82
C GLU A 145 6.87 19.03 4.02
N GLU A 146 6.46 18.16 4.94
CA GLU A 146 7.20 16.92 5.15
C GLU A 146 6.89 15.89 4.07
N PHE A 147 5.64 15.83 3.61
CA PHE A 147 5.24 14.96 2.52
C PHE A 147 5.91 15.34 1.18
N ALA A 148 6.23 16.62 0.98
CA ALA A 148 6.93 17.12 -0.20
C ALA A 148 8.32 16.47 -0.40
N HIS A 149 8.95 15.91 0.63
CA HIS A 149 10.21 15.19 0.49
C HIS A 149 10.12 13.94 -0.41
N ILE A 150 8.92 13.36 -0.58
CA ILE A 150 8.67 12.26 -1.52
C ILE A 150 8.99 12.68 -2.96
N LYS A 151 8.94 13.98 -3.28
CA LYS A 151 9.30 14.51 -4.61
C LYS A 151 10.71 14.13 -5.05
N ASN A 152 11.62 13.89 -4.11
CA ASN A 152 13.00 13.50 -4.38
C ASN A 152 13.15 12.02 -4.80
N LEU A 153 12.09 11.21 -4.70
CA LEU A 153 12.08 9.80 -5.05
C LEU A 153 11.79 9.61 -6.55
N TYR A 154 12.64 10.16 -7.42
CA TYR A 154 12.41 10.16 -8.87
C TYR A 154 12.47 8.78 -9.56
N ASN A 155 12.95 7.74 -8.85
CA ASN A 155 12.93 6.36 -9.32
C ASN A 155 11.70 5.57 -8.85
N LEU A 156 10.78 6.19 -8.10
CA LEU A 156 9.66 5.50 -7.50
C LEU A 156 8.67 5.00 -8.56
N GLU A 157 8.43 3.69 -8.55
CA GLU A 157 7.48 2.99 -9.41
C GLU A 157 6.18 2.65 -8.65
N GLU A 158 6.25 2.56 -7.32
CA GLU A 158 5.13 2.22 -6.45
C GLU A 158 5.11 3.07 -5.17
N LEU A 159 3.97 3.71 -4.91
CA LEU A 159 3.70 4.48 -3.71
C LEU A 159 2.39 3.99 -3.07
N ARG A 160 2.46 3.54 -1.82
CA ARG A 160 1.29 3.20 -1.01
C ARG A 160 1.32 3.99 0.28
N VAL A 161 0.28 4.77 0.53
CA VAL A 161 0.19 5.58 1.74
C VAL A 161 -1.20 5.46 2.35
N TRP A 162 -1.24 5.27 3.66
CA TRP A 162 -2.44 5.35 4.47
C TRP A 162 -2.44 6.66 5.26
N PHE A 163 -3.33 7.58 4.91
CA PHE A 163 -3.33 8.95 5.42
C PHE A 163 -4.07 9.13 6.75
N GLY A 164 -4.54 8.08 7.42
CA GLY A 164 -5.11 8.21 8.78
C GLY A 164 -6.39 9.06 8.89
N GLY A 165 -6.98 9.50 7.78
CA GLY A 165 -8.21 10.27 7.72
C GLY A 165 -8.05 11.68 8.27
N GLN A 166 -8.86 12.02 9.27
CA GLN A 166 -8.91 13.34 9.90
C GLN A 166 -7.62 13.71 10.66
N ASP A 167 -6.81 12.72 11.01
CA ASP A 167 -5.60 12.94 11.79
C ASP A 167 -4.39 13.29 10.92
N CYS A 168 -4.52 13.41 9.60
CA CYS A 168 -3.45 13.85 8.70
C CYS A 168 -3.74 15.22 8.09
N ASN A 169 -2.70 16.06 8.00
CA ASN A 169 -2.79 17.44 7.55
C ASN A 169 -2.33 17.64 6.10
N VAL A 170 -2.04 16.56 5.36
CA VAL A 170 -1.71 16.64 3.93
C VAL A 170 -2.94 17.07 3.15
N THR A 171 -2.87 18.23 2.51
CA THR A 171 -3.98 18.85 1.79
C THR A 171 -4.07 18.36 0.33
N PRO A 172 -5.22 18.53 -0.34
CA PRO A 172 -5.34 18.25 -1.77
C PRO A 172 -4.32 19.04 -2.59
N GLU A 173 -4.04 20.30 -2.22
CA GLU A 173 -3.05 21.18 -2.83
C GLU A 173 -1.62 20.66 -2.65
N GLY A 174 -1.31 20.10 -1.48
CA GLY A 174 -0.05 19.42 -1.21
C GLY A 174 0.16 18.22 -2.12
N LEU A 175 -0.86 17.36 -2.27
CA LEU A 175 -0.79 16.23 -3.19
C LEU A 175 -0.74 16.68 -4.66
N ILE A 176 -1.48 17.71 -5.06
CA ILE A 176 -1.38 18.31 -6.40
C ILE A 176 0.05 18.75 -6.68
N THR A 177 0.68 19.45 -5.74
CA THR A 177 2.07 19.90 -5.85
C THR A 177 3.03 18.71 -5.96
N LEU A 178 2.81 17.67 -5.16
CA LEU A 178 3.60 16.45 -5.18
C LEU A 178 3.52 15.72 -6.52
N PHE A 179 2.33 15.62 -7.14
CA PHE A 179 2.15 14.91 -8.41
C PHE A 179 2.41 15.76 -9.66
N THR A 180 2.51 17.07 -9.57
CA THR A 180 2.77 17.94 -10.73
C THR A 180 4.20 17.80 -11.25
N LEU A 181 4.41 17.39 -12.50
CA LEU A 181 5.76 17.31 -13.08
C LEU A 181 6.34 18.71 -13.37
N PRO A 182 7.66 18.89 -13.27
CA PRO A 182 8.30 20.08 -13.79
C PRO A 182 8.22 20.13 -15.32
N GLN A 183 8.30 21.34 -15.88
CA GLN A 183 8.34 21.53 -17.34
C GLN A 183 9.63 21.00 -17.98
N ASN A 184 10.75 21.07 -17.24
CA ASN A 184 12.06 20.63 -17.70
C ASN A 184 12.36 19.23 -17.15
N GLU A 185 12.80 18.34 -18.04
CA GLU A 185 13.18 16.95 -17.72
C GLU A 185 12.14 16.18 -16.86
N PRO A 186 10.85 16.18 -17.26
CA PRO A 186 9.80 15.46 -16.51
C PRO A 186 10.14 13.98 -16.31
N GLU A 187 10.81 13.34 -17.27
CA GLU A 187 11.21 11.93 -17.23
C GLU A 187 12.23 11.59 -16.13
N LYS A 188 12.92 12.60 -15.59
CA LYS A 188 13.88 12.48 -14.49
C LYS A 188 13.28 12.86 -13.13
N SER A 189 11.98 13.12 -13.07
CA SER A 189 11.30 13.65 -11.90
C SER A 189 10.19 12.73 -11.41
N PHE A 190 9.91 12.75 -10.10
CA PHE A 190 8.68 12.18 -9.57
C PHE A 190 7.46 13.02 -10.03
N PRO A 191 6.33 12.41 -10.45
CA PRO A 191 5.96 10.98 -10.43
C PRO A 191 6.11 10.22 -11.76
N TYR A 192 6.97 10.63 -12.70
CA TYR A 192 6.95 10.13 -14.08
C TYR A 192 7.02 8.59 -14.22
N LYS A 193 7.80 7.94 -13.36
CA LYS A 193 7.98 6.47 -13.35
C LYS A 193 6.92 5.72 -12.55
N LEU A 194 6.01 6.42 -11.88
CA LEU A 194 5.00 5.82 -11.02
C LEU A 194 4.03 4.97 -11.86
N LYS A 195 3.90 3.71 -11.47
CA LYS A 195 3.00 2.71 -12.07
C LYS A 195 1.88 2.33 -11.11
N HIS A 196 2.13 2.41 -9.81
CA HIS A 196 1.23 1.90 -8.78
C HIS A 196 1.04 2.94 -7.68
N LEU A 197 -0.21 3.34 -7.49
CA LEU A 197 -0.56 4.33 -6.48
C LEU A 197 -1.69 3.79 -5.59
N VAL A 198 -1.50 3.89 -4.29
CA VAL A 198 -2.53 3.65 -3.29
C VAL A 198 -2.60 4.86 -2.36
N ILE A 199 -3.75 5.52 -2.34
CA ILE A 199 -4.11 6.62 -1.43
C ILE A 199 -5.25 6.10 -0.55
N SER A 200 -4.90 5.55 0.61
CA SER A 200 -5.87 4.94 1.54
C SER A 200 -6.23 5.91 2.66
N ASN A 201 -7.48 5.88 3.12
CA ASN A 201 -7.95 6.66 4.25
C ASN A 201 -7.49 8.13 4.20
N TYR A 202 -7.76 8.77 3.07
CA TYR A 202 -7.44 10.16 2.79
C TYR A 202 -8.70 11.02 2.87
N LEU A 203 -8.55 12.22 3.42
CA LEU A 203 -9.68 13.03 3.86
C LEU A 203 -10.45 13.71 2.72
N GLU A 204 -9.79 14.10 1.62
CA GLU A 204 -10.42 14.96 0.62
C GLU A 204 -9.92 14.68 -0.80
N GLY A 205 -10.64 13.83 -1.54
CA GLY A 205 -10.38 13.61 -2.96
C GLY A 205 -11.08 14.63 -3.86
N THR A 206 -10.32 15.46 -4.57
CA THR A 206 -10.86 16.43 -5.53
C THR A 206 -10.64 16.01 -6.99
N VAL A 207 -11.51 16.44 -7.89
CA VAL A 207 -11.34 16.21 -9.34
C VAL A 207 -10.02 16.78 -9.85
N ASP A 208 -9.57 17.91 -9.29
CA ASP A 208 -8.31 18.56 -9.69
C ASP A 208 -7.09 17.72 -9.32
N LEU A 209 -7.09 17.08 -8.13
CA LEU A 209 -6.06 16.12 -7.75
C LEU A 209 -5.97 14.96 -8.75
N PHE A 210 -7.10 14.32 -9.06
CA PHE A 210 -7.10 13.19 -10.00
C PHE A 210 -6.76 13.62 -11.43
N ARG A 211 -7.09 14.84 -11.83
CA ARG A 211 -6.67 15.42 -13.12
C ARG A 211 -5.15 15.57 -13.18
N VAL A 212 -4.53 16.08 -12.12
CA VAL A 212 -3.08 16.20 -12.04
C VAL A 212 -2.41 14.83 -12.08
N ILE A 213 -2.95 13.84 -11.35
CA ILE A 213 -2.44 12.46 -11.36
C ILE A 213 -2.51 11.86 -12.78
N ASP A 214 -3.67 11.96 -13.45
CA ASP A 214 -3.84 11.44 -14.82
C ASP A 214 -2.87 12.09 -15.83
N GLN A 215 -2.68 13.40 -15.73
CA GLN A 215 -1.80 14.16 -16.63
C GLN A 215 -0.31 13.91 -16.39
N ASN A 216 0.09 13.65 -15.13
CA ASN A 216 1.50 13.65 -14.73
C ASN A 216 2.05 12.27 -14.37
N CYS A 217 1.21 11.23 -14.28
CA CYS A 217 1.62 9.85 -14.06
C CYS A 217 1.42 9.01 -15.33
N PRO A 218 2.20 9.23 -16.41
CA PRO A 218 1.93 8.60 -17.71
C PRO A 218 1.97 7.08 -17.68
N ASN A 219 2.68 6.50 -16.71
CA ASN A 219 2.88 5.06 -16.56
C ASN A 219 1.92 4.39 -15.57
N LEU A 220 0.97 5.14 -14.99
CA LEU A 220 0.05 4.59 -13.99
C LEU A 220 -0.79 3.45 -14.57
N ARG A 221 -0.81 2.34 -13.84
CA ARG A 221 -1.51 1.09 -14.19
C ARG A 221 -2.48 0.66 -13.10
N THR A 222 -2.22 1.02 -11.85
CA THR A 222 -3.06 0.62 -10.72
C THR A 222 -3.33 1.82 -9.82
N LEU A 223 -4.58 1.92 -9.39
CA LEU A 223 -5.04 2.97 -8.50
C LEU A 223 -5.87 2.32 -7.39
N GLY A 224 -5.42 2.48 -6.15
CA GLY A 224 -6.17 2.09 -4.97
C GLY A 224 -6.61 3.30 -4.18
N LEU A 225 -7.90 3.34 -3.85
CA LEU A 225 -8.54 4.35 -3.03
C LEU A 225 -9.30 3.73 -1.84
N PRO A 226 -8.76 2.72 -1.14
CA PRO A 226 -9.53 2.04 -0.12
C PRO A 226 -9.70 2.90 1.15
N PHE A 227 -10.79 2.68 1.89
CA PHE A 227 -11.09 3.38 3.15
C PHE A 227 -11.25 4.88 3.02
N ASN A 228 -11.64 5.36 1.84
CA ASN A 228 -11.92 6.76 1.58
C ASN A 228 -13.43 7.05 1.75
N ASP A 229 -14.00 6.62 2.88
CA ASP A 229 -15.41 6.78 3.24
C ASP A 229 -15.70 8.06 4.06
N TYR A 230 -14.66 8.82 4.40
CA TYR A 230 -14.74 10.10 5.09
C TYR A 230 -15.01 11.28 4.12
N LEU A 231 -15.33 12.45 4.72
CA LEU A 231 -15.52 13.84 4.21
C LEU A 231 -15.16 14.15 2.73
N PRO A 232 -15.78 15.19 2.13
CA PRO A 232 -16.34 15.12 0.77
C PRO A 232 -15.34 14.68 -0.31
N PHE A 233 -15.37 13.39 -0.66
CA PHE A 233 -14.96 13.01 -2.02
C PHE A 233 -15.96 13.63 -2.99
N ASN A 234 -15.45 14.51 -3.85
CA ASN A 234 -16.29 15.23 -4.81
C ASN A 234 -17.01 14.22 -5.72
N ASP A 235 -18.33 14.36 -5.89
CA ASP A 235 -19.15 13.45 -6.72
C ASP A 235 -18.63 13.31 -8.16
N GLY A 236 -17.86 14.28 -8.65
CA GLY A 236 -17.19 14.27 -9.95
C GLY A 236 -15.96 13.36 -10.02
N VAL A 237 -15.38 12.91 -8.91
CA VAL A 237 -14.15 12.09 -8.88
C VAL A 237 -14.36 10.77 -9.61
N MET A 238 -15.43 10.04 -9.27
CA MET A 238 -15.68 8.73 -9.88
C MET A 238 -15.96 8.83 -11.39
N PRO A 239 -16.85 9.72 -11.87
CA PRO A 239 -16.98 10.01 -13.30
C PRO A 239 -15.66 10.42 -13.96
N PHE A 240 -14.84 11.23 -13.29
CA PHE A 240 -13.54 11.65 -13.82
C PHE A 240 -12.59 10.46 -13.99
N ILE A 241 -12.42 9.62 -12.97
CA ILE A 241 -11.57 8.43 -13.03
C ILE A 241 -12.00 7.53 -14.18
N VAL A 242 -13.29 7.22 -14.25
CA VAL A 242 -13.91 6.37 -15.26
C VAL A 242 -13.69 6.88 -16.69
N SER A 243 -13.74 8.20 -16.87
CA SER A 243 -13.64 8.83 -18.19
C SER A 243 -12.20 9.12 -18.63
N ASN A 244 -11.21 9.23 -17.73
CA ASN A 244 -9.86 9.69 -18.10
C ASN A 244 -8.77 8.62 -18.01
N PHE A 245 -8.78 7.74 -17.00
CA PHE A 245 -7.68 6.80 -16.73
C PHE A 245 -7.67 5.59 -17.68
N LYS A 246 -7.35 5.81 -18.96
CA LYS A 246 -7.51 4.80 -20.02
C LYS A 246 -6.64 3.56 -19.84
N ARG A 247 -5.46 3.73 -19.25
CA ARG A 247 -4.43 2.69 -19.09
C ARG A 247 -4.54 1.91 -17.77
N LEU A 248 -5.59 2.18 -16.99
CA LEU A 248 -5.75 1.59 -15.67
C LEU A 248 -6.19 0.13 -15.80
N PHE A 249 -5.34 -0.77 -15.30
CA PHE A 249 -5.58 -2.21 -15.28
C PHE A 249 -6.30 -2.67 -14.01
N PHE A 250 -6.01 -2.02 -12.88
CA PHE A 250 -6.56 -2.35 -11.57
C PHE A 250 -7.08 -1.11 -10.85
N LEU A 251 -8.31 -1.20 -10.35
CA LEU A 251 -8.96 -0.21 -9.51
C LEU A 251 -9.47 -0.85 -8.22
N ASP A 252 -9.03 -0.33 -7.07
CA ASP A 252 -9.52 -0.71 -5.75
C ASP A 252 -10.30 0.45 -5.12
N LEU A 253 -11.57 0.22 -4.83
CA LEU A 253 -12.48 1.16 -4.17
C LEU A 253 -13.07 0.52 -2.91
N SER A 254 -12.33 -0.34 -2.23
CA SER A 254 -12.82 -1.01 -1.02
C SER A 254 -13.15 0.00 0.08
N ASN A 255 -14.31 -0.12 0.74
CA ASN A 255 -14.76 0.77 1.81
C ASN A 255 -14.70 2.26 1.38
N PHE A 256 -15.26 2.56 0.21
CA PHE A 256 -15.39 3.92 -0.33
C PHE A 256 -16.67 4.62 0.17
N GLY A 257 -17.45 3.94 1.01
CA GLY A 257 -18.54 4.52 1.78
C GLY A 257 -19.68 5.09 0.95
N ASP A 258 -20.25 6.19 1.42
CA ASP A 258 -21.40 6.86 0.77
C ASP A 258 -21.01 7.58 -0.54
N HIS A 259 -19.72 7.73 -0.81
CA HIS A 259 -19.17 8.27 -2.06
C HIS A 259 -19.11 7.24 -3.19
N TYR A 260 -19.27 5.95 -2.86
CA TYR A 260 -19.48 4.93 -3.87
C TYR A 260 -20.87 5.10 -4.50
N LYS A 261 -20.90 5.30 -5.82
CA LYS A 261 -22.11 5.46 -6.62
C LYS A 261 -22.17 4.34 -7.66
N ASP A 262 -23.16 3.45 -7.56
CA ASP A 262 -23.28 2.30 -8.48
C ASP A 262 -23.57 2.73 -9.93
N GLU A 263 -24.15 3.92 -10.12
CA GLU A 263 -24.63 4.42 -11.41
C GLU A 263 -23.48 4.65 -12.41
N VAL A 264 -22.24 4.79 -11.91
CA VAL A 264 -21.05 4.93 -12.77
C VAL A 264 -20.73 3.66 -13.54
N TRP A 265 -21.18 2.49 -13.06
CA TRP A 265 -20.91 1.19 -13.68
C TRP A 265 -21.90 0.83 -14.78
N ASP A 266 -23.15 1.30 -14.67
CA ASP A 266 -24.22 1.02 -15.64
C ASP A 266 -23.96 1.65 -17.01
N ASN A 267 -23.31 2.82 -17.01
CA ASN A 267 -23.15 3.65 -18.19
C ASN A 267 -21.76 3.52 -18.83
N LEU A 268 -20.97 2.51 -18.47
CA LEU A 268 -19.64 2.31 -19.04
C LEU A 268 -19.72 1.91 -20.53
N ASP A 269 -19.22 2.78 -21.41
CA ASP A 269 -18.97 2.45 -22.82
C ASP A 269 -17.54 1.91 -23.03
N ASP A 270 -17.21 1.43 -24.22
CA ASP A 270 -15.89 0.83 -24.51
C ASP A 270 -14.72 1.80 -24.39
N ARG A 271 -14.99 3.11 -24.32
CA ARG A 271 -13.98 4.15 -24.11
C ARG A 271 -13.71 4.37 -22.62
N ASN A 272 -14.62 3.98 -21.72
CA ASN A 272 -14.44 4.13 -20.28
C ASN A 272 -13.59 2.99 -19.70
N LEU A 273 -12.44 3.30 -19.08
CA LEU A 273 -11.54 2.30 -18.48
C LEU A 273 -11.32 1.05 -19.37
N PRO A 274 -10.87 1.19 -20.63
CA PRO A 274 -10.80 0.08 -21.60
C PRO A 274 -9.83 -1.03 -21.18
N ASP A 275 -8.76 -0.67 -20.45
CA ASP A 275 -7.73 -1.60 -20.00
C ASP A 275 -8.04 -2.25 -18.64
N LEU A 276 -9.15 -1.88 -17.99
CA LEU A 276 -9.49 -2.41 -16.68
C LEU A 276 -9.75 -3.92 -16.76
N ARG A 277 -9.07 -4.67 -15.90
CA ARG A 277 -9.21 -6.13 -15.76
C ARG A 277 -9.48 -6.57 -14.34
N LEU A 278 -9.20 -5.71 -13.35
CA LEU A 278 -9.48 -6.00 -11.95
C LEU A 278 -10.17 -4.81 -11.29
N LEU A 279 -11.33 -5.07 -10.68
CA LEU A 279 -12.11 -4.10 -9.92
C LEU A 279 -12.46 -4.70 -8.56
N ILE A 280 -12.07 -4.02 -7.48
CA ILE A 280 -12.35 -4.44 -6.10
C ILE A 280 -13.26 -3.40 -5.45
N LEU A 281 -14.40 -3.86 -4.91
CA LEU A 281 -15.49 -3.05 -4.37
C LEU A 281 -15.94 -3.53 -2.98
N HIS A 282 -15.01 -4.10 -2.20
CA HIS A 282 -15.35 -4.69 -0.89
C HIS A 282 -15.90 -3.64 0.06
N GLY A 283 -16.83 -4.02 0.94
CA GLY A 283 -17.34 -3.14 1.99
C GLY A 283 -18.27 -2.01 1.51
N ASN A 284 -18.54 -1.90 0.22
CA ASN A 284 -19.50 -0.94 -0.33
C ASN A 284 -20.92 -1.52 -0.40
N LYS A 285 -21.92 -0.65 -0.40
CA LYS A 285 -23.30 -1.00 -0.77
C LYS A 285 -23.39 -1.10 -2.29
N VAL A 286 -23.21 -2.31 -2.82
CA VAL A 286 -23.18 -2.56 -4.27
C VAL A 286 -24.50 -3.10 -4.81
N ASN A 287 -24.90 -2.61 -5.97
CA ASN A 287 -25.96 -3.17 -6.79
C ASN A 287 -25.36 -4.29 -7.65
N VAL A 288 -25.46 -5.51 -7.14
CA VAL A 288 -24.89 -6.70 -7.78
C VAL A 288 -25.42 -6.89 -9.21
N GLU A 289 -26.65 -6.52 -9.49
CA GLU A 289 -27.25 -6.69 -10.82
C GLU A 289 -26.58 -5.80 -11.88
N ASN A 290 -26.23 -4.57 -11.52
CA ASN A 290 -25.48 -3.65 -12.38
C ASN A 290 -24.09 -4.23 -12.71
N LEU A 291 -23.40 -4.73 -11.69
CA LEU A 291 -22.08 -5.34 -11.84
C LEU A 291 -22.11 -6.65 -12.64
N ARG A 292 -23.19 -7.43 -12.53
CA ARG A 292 -23.44 -8.63 -13.34
C ARG A 292 -23.58 -8.28 -14.82
N ARG A 293 -24.36 -7.25 -15.16
CA ARG A 293 -24.48 -6.74 -16.54
C ARG A 293 -23.15 -6.23 -17.08
N LEU A 294 -22.41 -5.48 -16.27
CA LEU A 294 -21.06 -5.03 -16.62
C LEU A 294 -20.13 -6.21 -16.90
N ASN A 295 -20.15 -7.24 -16.05
CA ASN A 295 -19.32 -8.44 -16.23
C ASN A 295 -19.70 -9.24 -17.48
N LEU A 296 -20.98 -9.29 -17.88
CA LEU A 296 -21.40 -9.87 -19.16
C LEU A 296 -20.88 -9.05 -20.36
N LYS A 297 -20.95 -7.71 -20.26
CA LYS A 297 -20.41 -6.81 -21.30
C LYS A 297 -18.88 -6.89 -21.41
N ARG A 298 -18.20 -7.13 -20.28
CA ARG A 298 -16.74 -7.21 -20.17
C ARG A 298 -16.32 -8.51 -19.46
N PRO A 299 -16.40 -9.68 -20.12
CA PRO A 299 -16.17 -10.98 -19.49
C PRO A 299 -14.74 -11.20 -18.96
N LYS A 300 -13.77 -10.38 -19.41
CA LYS A 300 -12.39 -10.39 -18.91
C LYS A 300 -12.15 -9.50 -17.69
N LEU A 301 -13.16 -8.75 -17.24
CA LEU A 301 -13.08 -7.89 -16.06
C LEU A 301 -13.43 -8.72 -14.82
N LEU A 302 -12.44 -8.98 -13.98
CA LEU A 302 -12.63 -9.58 -12.67
C LEU A 302 -13.20 -8.53 -11.72
N ILE A 303 -14.42 -8.75 -11.23
CA ILE A 303 -15.09 -7.87 -10.26
C ILE A 303 -15.25 -8.63 -8.96
N SER A 304 -14.71 -8.09 -7.87
CA SER A 304 -14.87 -8.64 -6.54
C SER A 304 -15.60 -7.67 -5.63
N THR A 305 -16.76 -8.10 -5.12
CA THR A 305 -17.61 -7.30 -4.23
C THR A 305 -17.50 -7.71 -2.76
N LYS A 306 -16.94 -8.90 -2.51
CA LYS A 306 -16.74 -9.46 -1.17
C LYS A 306 -15.54 -10.39 -1.17
N TRP A 307 -15.03 -10.68 0.01
CA TRP A 307 -13.89 -11.58 0.18
C TRP A 307 -14.15 -12.95 -0.45
N ASN A 308 -13.10 -13.53 -1.03
CA ASN A 308 -13.11 -14.86 -1.61
C ASN A 308 -14.20 -15.05 -2.69
N TYR A 309 -14.51 -13.99 -3.43
CA TYR A 309 -15.54 -14.03 -4.46
C TYR A 309 -15.17 -13.13 -5.62
N PHE A 310 -15.32 -13.64 -6.84
CA PHE A 310 -15.44 -12.82 -8.04
C PHE A 310 -16.79 -13.13 -8.67
N ILE A 311 -17.42 -12.12 -9.27
CA ILE A 311 -18.61 -12.34 -10.09
C ILE A 311 -18.25 -13.33 -11.20
N ASN A 312 -18.97 -14.45 -11.23
CA ASN A 312 -18.79 -15.52 -12.20
C ASN A 312 -20.15 -16.08 -12.62
N TRP A 313 -20.20 -16.58 -13.84
CA TRP A 313 -21.41 -17.14 -14.45
C TRP A 313 -21.04 -18.23 -15.45
N THR A 314 -22.02 -19.04 -15.81
CA THR A 314 -21.90 -20.07 -16.86
C THR A 314 -22.88 -19.77 -17.98
N GLN A 315 -22.41 -19.83 -19.22
CA GLN A 315 -23.28 -19.80 -20.39
C GLN A 315 -24.05 -21.12 -20.49
N THR A 316 -25.36 -21.01 -20.71
CA THR A 316 -26.28 -22.12 -20.96
C THR A 316 -27.03 -21.88 -22.27
N GLU A 317 -27.77 -22.87 -22.73
CA GLU A 317 -28.64 -22.75 -23.91
C GLU A 317 -29.71 -21.66 -23.75
N ASN A 318 -30.16 -21.41 -22.51
CA ASN A 318 -31.23 -20.47 -22.19
C ASN A 318 -30.73 -19.11 -21.67
N GLY A 319 -29.42 -18.82 -21.77
CA GLY A 319 -28.82 -17.58 -21.27
C GLY A 319 -27.68 -17.83 -20.29
N CYS A 320 -27.50 -16.95 -19.31
CA CYS A 320 -26.43 -17.03 -18.33
C CYS A 320 -26.96 -17.31 -16.92
N ILE A 321 -26.26 -18.14 -16.16
CA ILE A 321 -26.55 -18.41 -14.76
C ILE A 321 -25.38 -17.88 -13.93
N PHE A 322 -25.67 -16.92 -13.05
CA PHE A 322 -24.69 -16.38 -12.10
C PHE A 322 -24.58 -17.28 -10.87
N HIS A 323 -23.35 -17.41 -10.37
CA HIS A 323 -23.06 -18.23 -9.20
C HIS A 323 -22.95 -17.36 -7.94
N ASP A 324 -23.51 -17.85 -6.85
CA ASP A 324 -23.43 -17.18 -5.54
C ASP A 324 -22.07 -17.37 -4.86
N SER A 325 -21.34 -18.40 -5.29
CA SER A 325 -19.96 -18.72 -4.92
C SER A 325 -19.05 -18.69 -6.14
N PHE A 326 -17.77 -18.40 -5.90
CA PHE A 326 -16.79 -18.46 -6.98
C PHE A 326 -16.44 -19.91 -7.29
N ASN A 327 -16.69 -20.33 -8.53
CA ASN A 327 -16.49 -21.69 -9.02
C ASN A 327 -15.05 -21.94 -9.54
N GLY A 328 -14.12 -21.03 -9.23
CA GLY A 328 -12.71 -21.14 -9.60
C GLY A 328 -11.80 -21.26 -8.39
N ASP A 329 -10.52 -21.48 -8.63
CA ASP A 329 -9.51 -21.44 -7.58
C ASP A 329 -9.04 -20.00 -7.33
N ILE A 330 -9.49 -19.42 -6.22
CA ILE A 330 -9.07 -18.08 -5.78
C ILE A 330 -7.56 -17.99 -5.64
N ARG A 331 -6.90 -19.04 -5.16
CA ARG A 331 -5.45 -19.03 -4.95
C ARG A 331 -4.72 -18.99 -6.28
N ALA A 332 -5.24 -19.68 -7.30
CA ALA A 332 -4.71 -19.59 -8.66
C ALA A 332 -4.83 -18.15 -9.20
N VAL A 333 -6.01 -17.53 -9.06
CA VAL A 333 -6.22 -16.13 -9.46
C VAL A 333 -5.29 -15.17 -8.72
N GLU A 334 -5.14 -15.31 -7.40
CA GLU A 334 -4.18 -14.51 -6.63
C GLU A 334 -2.75 -14.72 -7.15
N ASN A 335 -2.33 -15.96 -7.42
CA ASN A 335 -0.99 -16.25 -7.91
C ASN A 335 -0.71 -15.65 -9.29
N ASP A 336 -1.70 -15.65 -10.18
CA ASP A 336 -1.62 -15.02 -11.50
C ASP A 336 -1.53 -13.50 -11.38
N LEU A 337 -2.37 -12.88 -10.54
CA LEU A 337 -2.33 -11.44 -10.28
C LEU A 337 -0.99 -11.02 -9.67
N ARG A 338 -0.39 -11.84 -8.80
CA ARG A 338 0.95 -11.58 -8.23
C ARG A 338 2.08 -11.60 -9.25
N GLN A 339 1.86 -12.13 -10.46
CA GLN A 339 2.85 -12.02 -11.55
C GLN A 339 2.85 -10.64 -12.21
N ILE A 340 1.85 -9.81 -11.92
CA ILE A 340 1.72 -8.45 -12.47
C ILE A 340 2.44 -7.47 -11.54
N ASP A 341 3.31 -6.64 -12.11
CA ASP A 341 3.94 -5.55 -11.36
C ASP A 341 2.87 -4.69 -10.67
N GLY A 342 3.12 -4.33 -9.40
CA GLY A 342 2.17 -3.60 -8.53
C GLY A 342 1.11 -4.44 -7.83
N LEU A 343 0.97 -5.71 -8.21
CA LEU A 343 0.06 -6.67 -7.60
C LEU A 343 0.81 -7.81 -6.88
N ARG A 344 2.12 -7.65 -6.67
CA ARG A 344 3.01 -8.66 -6.08
C ARG A 344 2.56 -9.14 -4.70
N ASP A 345 1.95 -8.24 -3.93
CA ASP A 345 1.38 -8.53 -2.61
C ASP A 345 -0.16 -8.64 -2.65
N PHE A 346 -0.75 -8.86 -3.84
CA PHE A 346 -2.21 -8.91 -3.99
C PHE A 346 -2.80 -10.11 -3.23
N VAL A 347 -3.89 -9.83 -2.52
CA VAL A 347 -4.63 -10.77 -1.70
C VAL A 347 -6.09 -10.34 -1.68
N ILE A 348 -7.03 -11.23 -1.99
CA ILE A 348 -8.46 -10.91 -1.98
C ILE A 348 -9.07 -10.90 -0.57
N ASN A 349 -8.34 -11.46 0.39
CA ASN A 349 -8.73 -11.62 1.78
C ASN A 349 -7.60 -11.17 2.71
N PRO A 350 -7.51 -9.85 3.01
CA PRO A 350 -6.51 -9.37 3.94
C PRO A 350 -6.83 -9.75 5.39
N ARG A 351 -8.11 -9.72 5.83
CA ARG A 351 -8.70 -10.03 7.17
C ARG A 351 -7.92 -9.68 8.47
N LEU A 352 -6.69 -9.22 8.38
CA LEU A 352 -5.75 -9.00 9.48
C LEU A 352 -4.97 -7.69 9.32
N SER A 353 -4.93 -7.05 8.14
CA SER A 353 -4.14 -5.81 7.95
C SER A 353 -4.90 -4.51 8.21
N VAL A 354 -6.24 -4.56 8.33
CA VAL A 354 -7.08 -3.37 8.51
C VAL A 354 -7.48 -3.19 9.98
N CYS A 355 -7.61 -4.29 10.72
CA CYS A 355 -7.98 -4.26 12.14
C CYS A 355 -6.90 -3.58 12.99
N ASP A 356 -5.62 -3.77 12.68
CA ASP A 356 -4.53 -3.18 13.48
C ASP A 356 -4.44 -1.65 13.34
N ASN A 357 -4.89 -1.07 12.22
CA ASN A 357 -4.91 0.38 12.01
C ASN A 357 -6.20 1.05 12.53
N ASN A 358 -7.34 0.35 12.45
CA ASN A 358 -8.60 0.87 12.99
C ASN A 358 -8.58 0.94 14.53
N ASP A 359 -7.95 -0.03 15.19
CA ASP A 359 -7.81 -0.02 16.65
C ASP A 359 -6.86 1.08 17.14
N LEU A 360 -5.88 1.52 16.33
CA LEU A 360 -5.03 2.69 16.63
C LEU A 360 -5.83 4.00 16.61
N ASN A 361 -6.74 4.19 15.67
CA ASN A 361 -7.63 5.37 15.62
C ASN A 361 -8.62 5.41 16.80
N VAL A 362 -9.04 4.25 17.31
CA VAL A 362 -9.90 4.15 18.49
C VAL A 362 -9.11 4.35 19.79
N LEU A 363 -7.88 3.80 19.87
CA LEU A 363 -7.01 3.96 21.03
C LEU A 363 -6.48 5.38 21.19
N ALA A 364 -6.09 6.05 20.10
CA ALA A 364 -5.63 7.46 20.13
C ALA A 364 -6.75 8.41 20.58
N ARG A 365 -8.01 8.14 20.23
CA ARG A 365 -9.18 8.86 20.74
C ARG A 365 -9.44 8.61 22.23
N SER A 366 -8.99 7.47 22.77
CA SER A 366 -9.18 7.10 24.19
C SER A 366 -8.02 7.53 25.09
N SER A 367 -6.84 7.81 24.54
CA SER A 367 -5.74 8.41 25.30
C SER A 367 -5.83 9.93 25.19
N SER A 368 -6.37 10.56 26.24
CA SER A 368 -6.12 11.95 26.58
C SER A 368 -4.62 12.15 26.85
N ALA A 369 -3.80 12.14 25.79
CA ALA A 369 -2.43 12.61 25.85
C ALA A 369 -2.48 14.09 25.50
N GLU A 370 -2.28 14.95 26.49
CA GLU A 370 -2.01 16.36 26.28
C GLU A 370 -0.73 16.47 25.43
N PHE A 371 -0.89 16.63 24.12
CA PHE A 371 0.22 16.97 23.24
C PHE A 371 0.57 18.44 23.49
N TYR A 372 1.77 18.66 24.04
CA TYR A 372 2.38 19.98 24.15
C TYR A 372 2.35 20.67 22.78
N ILE A 373 1.53 21.71 22.66
CA ILE A 373 1.65 22.75 21.63
C ILE A 373 2.92 23.54 21.98
N ASP A 374 4.09 23.02 21.63
CA ASP A 374 5.30 23.83 21.66
C ASP A 374 5.47 24.49 20.30
N HIS A 375 5.02 25.74 20.23
CA HIS A 375 5.28 26.64 19.12
C HIS A 375 6.78 26.80 18.90
N ARG A 376 7.41 25.92 18.12
CA ARG A 376 8.74 26.19 17.56
C ARG A 376 8.63 27.20 16.43
N LYS A 377 8.53 28.48 16.81
CA LYS A 377 9.10 29.56 16.02
C LYS A 377 10.59 29.25 15.85
N ARG A 378 10.99 28.75 14.67
CA ARG A 378 12.38 28.87 14.24
C ARG A 378 12.61 30.36 13.93
N SER A 379 13.39 31.02 14.79
CA SER A 379 14.00 32.31 14.49
C SER A 379 15.03 32.11 13.38
N TYR A 380 14.74 32.64 12.19
CA TYR A 380 15.75 32.88 11.18
C TYR A 380 16.63 34.04 11.66
N SER A 381 17.89 33.77 12.03
CA SER A 381 18.92 34.81 12.10
C SER A 381 19.44 35.04 10.70
N SER A 382 19.02 36.15 10.09
CA SER A 382 19.63 36.69 8.88
C SER A 382 20.94 37.38 9.26
N ASP A 383 22.05 36.65 9.22
CA ASP A 383 23.35 37.28 9.03
C ASP A 383 23.66 37.20 7.54
N HIS A 384 23.49 38.32 6.84
CA HIS A 384 24.44 38.88 5.87
C HIS A 384 23.92 40.23 5.39
N SER A 385 24.53 41.27 5.96
CA SER A 385 24.54 42.65 5.50
C SER A 385 25.28 42.79 4.17
N VAL A 386 24.67 43.49 3.21
CA VAL A 386 25.08 44.82 2.70
C VAL A 386 23.83 45.58 2.32
#